data_AF-A0A8J5T117-F1
#
_entry.id   AF-A0A8J5T117-F1
#
_cell.length_a   1.000
_cell.length_b   1.000
_cell.length_c   1.000
_cell.angle_alpha   90.00
_cell.angle_beta   90.00
_cell.angle_gamma   90.00
#
_symmetry.space_group_name_H-M   'P 1'
#
loop_
_entity.id
_entity.type
_entity.pdbx_description
1 polymer ?
#
loop_
_entity_poly.entity_id
_entity_poly.type
_entity_poly.pdbx_seq_one_letter_code
_entity_poly.pdbx_strand_id
1 'polypeptide(L)' 'MLYNAGYHSLRDIASAKPKDLLSSVAHLPHRTAVQIIDSAKMLLIERAETLQGEAEQMLLGLN' A
#
# COMPACT_ATOMS: atom_id res chain seq x y z
N MET A 1 -2.20 -15.07 -4.89
CA MET A 1 -0.94 -14.82 -5.62
C MET A 1 0.01 -13.97 -4.79
N LEU A 2 -0.34 -12.71 -4.47
CA LEU A 2 0.51 -11.84 -3.61
C LEU A 2 0.64 -12.35 -2.16
N TYR A 3 -0.46 -12.83 -1.57
CA TYR A 3 -0.44 -13.42 -0.22
C TYR A 3 0.49 -14.64 -0.14
N ASN A 4 0.45 -15.52 -1.15
CA ASN A 4 1.32 -16.69 -1.24
C ASN A 4 2.79 -16.32 -1.55
N ALA A 5 3.03 -15.08 -1.98
CA ALA A 5 4.36 -14.51 -2.22
C ALA A 5 4.94 -13.77 -1.00
N GLY A 6 4.27 -13.83 0.16
CA GLY A 6 4.73 -13.21 1.41
C GLY A 6 4.27 -11.76 1.61
N TYR A 7 3.46 -11.21 0.69
CA TYR A 7 2.86 -9.88 0.85
C TYR A 7 1.54 -9.99 1.61
N HIS A 8 1.57 -9.80 2.92
CA HIS A 8 0.41 -9.99 3.80
C HIS A 8 -0.27 -8.69 4.22
N SER A 9 0.38 -7.55 3.99
CA SER A 9 -0.16 -6.23 4.25
C SER A 9 0.04 -5.29 3.07
N LEU A 10 -0.78 -4.24 3.04
CA LEU A 10 -0.66 -3.16 2.06
C LEU A 10 0.72 -2.46 2.16
N ARG A 11 1.29 -2.41 3.36
CA ARG A 11 2.65 -1.91 3.62
C ARG A 11 3.71 -2.75 2.92
N ASP A 12 3.57 -4.07 2.93
CA ASP A 12 4.52 -4.97 2.29
C ASP A 12 4.54 -4.74 0.77
N ILE A 13 3.37 -4.47 0.17
CA ILE A 13 3.26 -4.14 -1.26
C ILE A 13 3.82 -2.75 -1.56
N ALA A 14 3.46 -1.73 -0.77
CA ALA A 14 3.90 -0.35 -0.98
C ALA A 14 5.42 -0.16 -0.84
N SER A 15 6.07 -1.02 -0.04
CA SER A 15 7.52 -1.02 0.16
C SER A 15 8.28 -1.97 -0.78
N ALA A 16 7.58 -2.77 -1.58
CA ALA A 16 8.19 -3.72 -2.51
C ALA A 16 8.91 -3.00 -3.66
N LYS A 17 9.98 -3.62 -4.17
CA LYS A 17 10.56 -3.21 -5.46
C LYS A 17 9.82 -3.91 -6.58
N PRO A 18 9.61 -3.27 -7.75
CA PRO A 18 8.94 -3.91 -8.88
C PRO A 18 9.57 -5.26 -9.22
N LYS A 19 10.90 -5.36 -9.22
CA LYS A 19 11.64 -6.60 -9.50
C LYS A 19 11.20 -7.77 -8.62
N ASP A 20 10.95 -7.52 -7.33
CA ASP A 20 10.56 -8.56 -6.37
C ASP A 20 9.16 -9.11 -6.69
N LEU A 21 8.24 -8.24 -7.13
CA LEU A 21 6.92 -8.60 -7.63
C LEU A 21 6.97 -9.40 -8.93
N LEU A 22 7.85 -9.02 -9.87
CA LEU A 22 8.03 -9.78 -11.13
C LEU A 22 8.56 -11.19 -10.86
N SER A 23 9.45 -11.35 -9.87
CA SER A 23 10.04 -12.65 -9.52
C SER A 23 9.08 -13.57 -8.77
N SER A 24 8.12 -12.99 -8.04
CA SER A 24 7.16 -13.74 -7.22
C SER A 24 5.83 -14.01 -7.90
N VAL A 25 5.53 -13.30 -9.00
CA VAL A 25 4.28 -13.38 -9.74
C VAL A 25 4.58 -13.74 -11.20
N ALA A 26 4.36 -15.01 -11.57
CA ALA A 26 4.61 -15.49 -12.93
C ALA A 26 3.84 -14.65 -13.98
N HIS A 27 4.54 -14.30 -15.07
CA HIS A 27 4.01 -13.50 -16.19
C HIS A 27 3.50 -12.09 -15.84
N LEU A 28 3.89 -11.51 -14.70
CA LEU A 28 3.51 -10.14 -14.35
C LEU A 28 4.25 -9.11 -15.23
N PRO A 29 3.55 -8.27 -16.01
CA PRO A 29 4.20 -7.22 -16.77
C PRO A 29 4.82 -6.17 -15.84
N HIS A 30 6.01 -5.65 -16.19
CA HIS A 30 6.70 -4.65 -15.38
C HIS A 30 5.85 -3.42 -15.04
N ARG A 31 5.09 -2.92 -16.03
CA ARG A 31 4.19 -1.79 -15.86
C ARG A 31 3.12 -2.07 -14.79
N THR A 32 2.56 -3.28 -14.79
CA THR A 32 1.55 -3.69 -13.82
C THR A 32 2.13 -3.78 -12.42
N ALA A 33 3.36 -4.29 -12.26
CA ALA A 33 4.04 -4.32 -10.96
C ALA A 33 4.24 -2.90 -10.39
N VAL A 34 4.66 -1.95 -11.22
CA VAL A 34 4.80 -0.53 -10.82
C VAL A 34 3.44 0.03 -10.40
N GLN A 35 2.39 -0.17 -11.20
CA GLN A 35 1.04 0.30 -10.87
C GLN A 35 0.52 -0.28 -9.56
N ILE A 36 0.75 -1.57 -9.30
CA ILE A 36 0.35 -2.21 -8.03
C ILE A 36 1.03 -1.53 -6.84
N ILE A 37 2.35 -1.25 -6.94
CA ILE A 37 3.09 -0.56 -5.88
C ILE A 37 2.55 0.86 -5.67
N ASP A 38 2.34 1.61 -6.76
CA ASP A 38 1.88 2.99 -6.67
C ASP A 38 0.46 3.07 -6.10
N SER A 39 -0.44 2.18 -6.51
CA SER A 39 -1.77 2.06 -5.91
C SER A 39 -1.70 1.71 -4.43
N ALA A 40 -0.80 0.81 -4.02
CA ALA A 40 -0.64 0.46 -2.61
C ALA A 40 -0.14 1.64 -1.77
N LYS A 41 0.77 2.46 -2.32
CA LYS A 41 1.22 3.70 -1.67
C LYS A 41 0.08 4.71 -1.53
N MET A 42 -0.69 4.93 -2.59
CA MET A 42 -1.83 5.87 -2.54
C MET A 42 -2.85 5.45 -1.47
N LEU A 43 -3.22 4.16 -1.43
CA LEU A 43 -4.14 3.64 -0.42
C LEU A 43 -3.61 3.77 1.01
N LEU A 44 -2.30 3.69 1.24
CA LEU A 44 -1.71 3.93 2.56
C LEU A 44 -1.77 5.39 2.96
N ILE A 45 -1.48 6.30 2.02
CA ILE A 45 -1.53 7.74 2.24
C ILE A 45 -2.96 8.15 2.58
N GLU A 46 -3.94 7.74 1.77
CA GLU A 46 -5.35 8.03 1.99
C GLU A 46 -5.82 7.58 3.39
N ARG A 47 -5.42 6.38 3.82
CA ARG A 47 -5.73 5.88 5.17
C ARG A 47 -5.06 6.71 6.26
N ALA A 48 -3.80 7.11 6.06
CA ALA A 48 -3.08 7.93 7.03
C ALA A 48 -3.71 9.32 7.17
N GLU A 49 -4.08 9.95 6.06
CA GLU A 49 -4.78 11.23 6.01
C GLU A 49 -6.16 11.14 6.68
N THR A 50 -6.91 10.06 6.43
CA THR A 50 -8.21 9.82 7.05
C THR A 50 -8.07 9.69 8.58
N LEU A 51 -7.14 8.86 9.05
CA LEU A 51 -6.89 8.66 10.48
C LEU A 51 -6.40 9.95 11.16
N GLN A 52 -5.58 10.73 10.48
CA GLN A 52 -5.13 12.03 10.97
C GLN A 52 -6.32 12.99 11.11
N GLY A 53 -7.18 13.09 10.09
CA GLY A 53 -8.38 13.93 10.14
C GLY A 53 -9.33 13.54 11.27
N GLU A 54 -9.55 12.23 11.49
CA GLU A 54 -10.34 11.73 12.63
C GLU A 54 -9.72 12.13 13.98
N ALA A 55 -8.39 11.99 14.13
CA ALA A 55 -7.69 12.37 15.35
C ALA A 55 -7.77 13.88 15.62
N GLU A 56 -7.61 14.71 14.59
CA GLU A 56 -7.75 16.17 14.68
C GLU A 56 -9.16 16.56 15.13
N GLN A 57 -10.20 15.93 14.59
CA GLN A 57 -11.59 16.16 15.02
C GLN A 57 -11.81 15.78 16.50
N MET A 58 -11.24 14.66 16.96
CA MET A 58 -11.32 14.26 18.37
C MET A 58 -10.66 15.29 19.28
N LEU A 59 -9.48 15.80 18.91
CA LEU A 59 -8.76 16.82 19.69
C LEU A 59 -9.49 18.17 19.74
N LEU A 60 -10.11 18.58 18.62
CA LEU A 60 -10.91 19.81 18.57
C LEU A 60 -12.13 19.74 19.49
N GLY A 61 -12.76 18.57 19.61
CA GLY A 61 -13.93 18.37 20.48
C GLY A 61 -13.63 18.28 21.99
N LEU A 62 -12.35 18.33 22.39
CA LEU A 62 -11.94 18.32 23.80
C LEU A 62 -11.82 19.72 24.43
N ASN A 63 -12.04 20.79 23.65
CA ASN A 63 -11.93 22.18 24.08
C ASN A 63 -13.30 22.86 24.23
#